data_AF-A0A954HG32-F1
#
_entry.id   AF-A0A954HG32-F1
#
_cell.length_a   1.000
_cell.length_b   1.000
_cell.length_c   1.000
_cell.angle_alpha   90.00
_cell.angle_beta   90.00
_cell.angle_gamma   90.00
#
_symmetry.space_group_name_H-M   'P 1'
#
loop_
_entity.id
_entity.type
_entity.pdbx_description
1 polymer ?
#
loop_
_entity_poly.entity_id
_entity_poly.type
_entity_poly.pdbx_seq_one_letter_code
_entity_poly.pdbx_strand_id
1 'polypeptide(L)'
;MSDRIQVNAICRWTLLALLLSGWSGCDNAKDKPAPTNESSVSTLKAAKAALKSKEFAEAERLANEIGKDDKDWSASRFVAGEAATRLDRPFEAVDYYLAVKQDGSEDAYNALFYAADVYRHSGYLSPAMNLFQQVERSVPGNAAVHERLMTLYAFSGQRWRSVPHRFFLVRTGVSKLNELAELADLERPISYGDFLDKCQQVSPDDVLVKMAVAFHYRNEGFPDKAIPLLREIIAEDRSLVAAQASLGELILDSSTEEFLNWHAQLPPDADLHPDVWFVRGQWARRHDDLKTATRCYWQALQLDPSHRRATYQMGQALTALGETEAAAPFNERAQILIQMTQLADRVITSKGQDEAALQEMANLMVQTGRIWEACAWALYARQHNPNVEWPSQIFENWQPLLNEMLPLTHPDKNLAMQVDYSAFPTFEKLASRIQGNSPAATNVVNAARTIRFEEKQAGIDFVYFNGHDPETPGLRQFEQTGGGVGVLDYDVDGTPDVFLPQGSEWETGSKLPTPSGKLVDSLYRNQSGENGFVNVTPQAKISETGFGQGCSVGDFNNDGFPDLYVANVGRNALLINNGDGTFSESEFDTGDVLDDWTTSCLIMDLNSDGLP
;
A
#
# COMPACT_ATOMS: atom_id res chain seq x y z
N MET A 1 -0.63 45.95 19.89
CA MET A 1 0.47 46.58 19.14
C MET A 1 1.21 45.47 18.43
N SER A 2 1.44 45.67 17.13
CA SER A 2 2.00 44.79 16.10
C SER A 2 2.73 43.50 16.53
N ASP A 3 2.14 42.35 16.19
CA ASP A 3 2.87 41.09 15.97
C ASP A 3 2.70 40.67 14.50
N ARG A 4 3.48 41.33 13.65
CA ARG A 4 3.96 40.78 12.38
C ARG A 4 5.40 40.31 12.65
N ILE A 5 5.58 39.06 13.03
CA ILE A 5 6.92 38.46 13.15
C ILE A 5 7.05 37.34 12.10
N GLN A 6 7.79 37.72 11.06
CA GLN A 6 8.56 36.95 10.08
C GLN A 6 8.37 35.42 10.03
N VAL A 7 7.50 34.98 9.11
CA VAL A 7 7.78 33.84 8.23
C VAL A 7 8.25 34.44 6.90
N ASN A 8 9.51 34.84 6.83
CA ASN A 8 10.08 35.48 5.63
C ASN A 8 11.57 35.16 5.50
N ALA A 9 11.85 33.89 5.24
CA ALA A 9 12.93 33.46 4.39
C ALA A 9 12.44 32.16 3.74
N ILE A 10 12.44 32.09 2.40
CA ILE A 10 12.07 30.96 1.52
C ILE A 10 10.72 31.06 0.78
N CYS A 11 9.71 31.81 1.26
CA CYS A 11 8.47 32.05 0.47
C CYS A 11 8.42 33.43 -0.20
N ARG A 12 9.16 33.59 -1.32
CA ARG A 12 8.99 34.74 -2.24
C ARG A 12 8.36 34.38 -3.60
N TRP A 13 7.77 33.19 -3.75
CA TRP A 13 7.18 32.74 -5.02
C TRP A 13 5.80 32.07 -4.91
N THR A 14 4.94 32.52 -4.00
CA THR A 14 3.56 32.01 -3.94
C THR A 14 2.59 33.09 -3.43
N LEU A 15 2.22 34.03 -4.29
CA LEU A 15 1.02 34.86 -4.15
C LEU A 15 0.76 35.65 -5.45
N LEU A 16 0.25 34.99 -6.50
CA LEU A 16 -0.47 35.68 -7.58
C LEU A 16 -1.37 34.73 -8.39
N ALA A 17 -2.40 34.19 -7.75
CA ALA A 17 -3.52 33.57 -8.44
C ALA A 17 -4.80 33.75 -7.62
N LEU A 18 -5.27 35.01 -7.53
CA LEU A 18 -6.64 35.46 -7.26
C LEU A 18 -6.55 36.96 -6.95
N LEU A 19 -7.15 37.78 -7.85
CA LEU A 19 -7.33 39.25 -7.83
C LEU A 19 -6.61 39.98 -8.98
N LEU A 20 -7.30 40.11 -10.12
CA LEU A 20 -7.12 41.27 -11.01
C LEU A 20 -8.49 41.84 -11.37
N SER A 21 -8.96 42.75 -10.51
CA SER A 21 -9.92 43.78 -10.86
C SER A 21 -9.32 45.14 -10.50
N GLY A 22 -9.20 45.98 -11.52
CA GLY A 22 -8.89 47.40 -11.39
C GLY A 22 -7.42 47.70 -11.62
N TRP A 23 -7.13 48.45 -12.67
CA TRP A 23 -6.35 49.68 -12.58
C TRP A 23 -6.72 50.59 -13.77
N SER A 24 -7.06 51.82 -13.42
CA SER A 24 -7.23 52.99 -14.26
C SER A 24 -6.08 53.95 -13.94
N GLY A 25 -5.46 54.58 -14.93
CA GLY A 25 -4.78 55.87 -14.73
C GLY A 25 -3.50 56.14 -15.52
N CYS A 26 -3.67 56.87 -16.64
CA CYS A 26 -2.91 58.03 -17.16
C CYS A 26 -1.45 57.93 -17.67
N ASP A 27 -1.34 58.06 -19.00
CA ASP A 27 -0.50 58.92 -19.88
C ASP A 27 0.71 59.71 -19.33
N ASN A 28 1.88 59.55 -19.97
CA ASN A 28 2.40 60.40 -21.07
C ASN A 28 3.92 60.25 -21.25
N ALA A 29 4.40 59.89 -22.45
CA ALA A 29 5.58 60.50 -23.10
C ALA A 29 5.74 59.97 -24.54
N LYS A 30 6.09 60.88 -25.43
CA LYS A 30 6.12 60.76 -26.89
C LYS A 30 7.32 59.95 -27.39
N ASP A 31 7.06 58.97 -28.24
CA ASP A 31 7.86 58.66 -29.44
C ASP A 31 7.01 57.80 -30.39
N LYS A 32 7.02 58.12 -31.70
CA LYS A 32 6.21 57.44 -32.73
C LYS A 32 6.78 56.05 -33.06
N PRO A 33 5.96 54.98 -33.11
CA PRO A 33 6.27 53.78 -33.88
C PRO A 33 5.32 53.57 -35.07
N ALA A 34 5.75 52.70 -35.98
CA ALA A 34 5.11 52.28 -37.22
C ALA A 34 3.69 51.68 -37.02
N PRO A 35 2.83 51.61 -38.06
CA PRO A 35 1.43 51.29 -37.90
C PRO A 35 1.19 49.78 -37.83
N THR A 36 1.20 49.21 -36.62
CA THR A 36 0.58 47.90 -36.27
C THR A 36 0.62 47.75 -34.75
N ASN A 37 -0.54 47.74 -34.04
CA ASN A 37 -0.77 47.08 -32.72
C ASN A 37 -1.99 47.54 -31.88
N GLU A 38 -2.84 48.48 -32.31
CA GLU A 38 -4.03 48.82 -31.49
C GLU A 38 -5.17 47.80 -31.61
N SER A 39 -5.35 47.18 -32.78
CA SER A 39 -6.43 46.21 -32.99
C SER A 39 -6.22 44.90 -32.24
N SER A 40 -4.99 44.36 -32.21
CA SER A 40 -4.68 43.09 -31.55
C SER A 40 -4.80 43.16 -30.03
N VAL A 41 -4.33 44.25 -29.42
CA VAL A 41 -4.52 44.50 -27.97
C VAL A 41 -6.02 44.57 -27.60
N SER A 42 -6.84 45.20 -28.45
CA SER A 42 -8.30 45.23 -28.29
C SER A 42 -8.92 43.83 -28.44
N THR A 43 -8.48 43.05 -29.43
CA THR A 43 -8.99 41.70 -29.70
C THR A 43 -8.63 40.73 -28.56
N LEU A 44 -7.40 40.75 -28.05
CA LEU A 44 -7.00 39.91 -26.91
C LEU A 44 -7.79 40.27 -25.66
N LYS A 45 -8.01 41.57 -25.41
CA LYS A 45 -8.83 42.04 -24.28
C LYS A 45 -10.28 41.57 -24.42
N ALA A 46 -10.84 41.59 -25.62
CA ALA A 46 -12.18 41.06 -25.91
C ALA A 46 -12.24 39.54 -25.70
N ALA A 47 -11.25 38.79 -26.18
CA ALA A 47 -11.16 37.34 -25.99
C ALA A 47 -11.10 36.96 -24.49
N LYS A 48 -10.27 37.65 -23.71
CA LYS A 48 -10.20 37.48 -22.24
C LYS A 48 -11.52 37.83 -21.54
N ALA A 49 -12.23 38.86 -22.02
CA ALA A 49 -13.53 39.24 -21.49
C ALA A 49 -14.59 38.17 -21.79
N ALA A 50 -14.65 37.66 -23.03
CA ALA A 50 -15.54 36.57 -23.42
C ALA A 50 -15.29 35.31 -22.59
N LEU A 51 -14.02 34.95 -22.36
CA LEU A 51 -13.63 33.82 -21.50
C LEU A 51 -14.16 33.99 -20.07
N LYS A 52 -13.99 35.19 -19.48
CA LYS A 52 -14.50 35.52 -18.14
C LYS A 52 -16.03 35.49 -18.08
N SER A 53 -16.71 35.86 -19.16
CA SER A 53 -18.16 35.78 -19.32
C SER A 53 -18.68 34.38 -19.65
N LYS A 54 -17.81 33.37 -19.70
CA LYS A 54 -18.12 31.98 -20.07
C LYS A 54 -18.62 31.80 -21.52
N GLU A 55 -18.32 32.75 -22.39
CA GLU A 55 -18.60 32.68 -23.84
C GLU A 55 -17.42 32.00 -24.54
N PHE A 56 -17.20 30.72 -24.24
CA PHE A 56 -15.96 30.03 -24.60
C PHE A 56 -15.72 29.95 -26.12
N ALA A 57 -16.77 29.69 -26.91
CA ALA A 57 -16.64 29.62 -28.37
C ALA A 57 -16.24 30.97 -28.99
N GLU A 58 -16.77 32.07 -28.44
CA GLU A 58 -16.42 33.42 -28.87
C GLU A 58 -15.01 33.81 -28.41
N ALA A 59 -14.63 33.43 -27.19
CA ALA A 59 -13.28 33.64 -26.68
C ALA A 59 -12.23 32.97 -27.56
N GLU A 60 -12.46 31.71 -27.95
CA GLU A 60 -11.58 30.98 -28.86
C GLU A 60 -11.54 31.62 -30.25
N ARG A 61 -12.71 31.98 -30.81
CA ARG A 61 -12.80 32.63 -32.12
C ARG A 61 -11.97 33.92 -32.17
N LEU A 62 -12.15 34.81 -31.17
CA LEU A 62 -11.41 36.06 -31.05
C LEU A 62 -9.90 35.83 -30.83
N ALA A 63 -9.53 34.85 -30.02
CA ALA A 63 -8.14 34.49 -29.81
C ALA A 63 -7.47 34.01 -31.11
N ASN A 64 -8.20 33.28 -31.95
CA ASN A 64 -7.72 32.78 -33.24
C ASN A 64 -7.53 33.85 -34.33
N GLU A 65 -8.11 35.04 -34.18
CA GLU A 65 -7.87 36.17 -35.09
C GLU A 65 -6.47 36.78 -34.97
N ILE A 66 -5.78 36.56 -33.84
CA ILE A 66 -4.45 37.11 -33.59
C ILE A 66 -3.41 36.27 -34.35
N GLY A 67 -2.70 36.90 -35.28
CA GLY A 67 -1.71 36.26 -36.15
C GLY A 67 -0.41 35.87 -35.43
N LYS A 68 0.32 34.90 -35.98
CA LYS A 68 1.54 34.31 -35.38
C LYS A 68 2.69 35.30 -35.14
N ASP A 69 2.78 36.33 -35.97
CA ASP A 69 3.82 37.35 -35.87
C ASP A 69 3.48 38.48 -34.86
N ASP A 70 2.28 38.44 -34.27
CA ASP A 70 1.84 39.43 -33.27
C ASP A 70 2.48 39.15 -31.90
N LYS A 71 2.84 40.23 -31.17
CA LYS A 71 3.39 40.13 -29.80
C LYS A 71 2.43 39.45 -28.82
N ASP A 72 1.13 39.57 -29.06
CA ASP A 72 0.06 39.05 -28.20
C ASP A 72 -0.31 37.60 -28.57
N TRP A 73 0.37 37.00 -29.56
CA TRP A 73 0.05 35.67 -30.06
C TRP A 73 0.17 34.57 -29.00
N SER A 74 1.24 34.55 -28.19
CA SER A 74 1.37 33.56 -27.10
C SER A 74 0.21 33.64 -26.10
N ALA A 75 -0.17 34.86 -25.70
CA ALA A 75 -1.29 35.08 -24.79
C ALA A 75 -2.64 34.70 -25.44
N SER A 76 -2.79 34.88 -26.76
CA SER A 76 -4.00 34.44 -27.48
C SER A 76 -4.11 32.92 -27.51
N ARG A 77 -3.00 32.21 -27.78
CA ARG A 77 -2.97 30.74 -27.74
C ARG A 77 -3.37 30.20 -26.38
N PHE A 78 -2.89 30.82 -25.31
CA PHE A 78 -3.29 30.44 -23.95
C PHE A 78 -4.81 30.58 -23.72
N VAL A 79 -5.40 31.71 -24.14
CA VAL A 79 -6.87 31.94 -24.05
C VAL A 79 -7.66 30.93 -24.87
N ALA A 80 -7.19 30.60 -26.09
CA ALA A 80 -7.80 29.58 -26.94
C ALA A 80 -7.74 28.18 -26.28
N GLY A 81 -6.59 27.84 -25.68
CA GLY A 81 -6.43 26.60 -24.92
C GLY A 81 -7.39 26.48 -23.74
N GLU A 82 -7.56 27.56 -22.96
CA GLU A 82 -8.50 27.58 -21.83
C GLU A 82 -9.95 27.44 -22.31
N ALA A 83 -10.32 28.16 -23.37
CA ALA A 83 -11.65 28.06 -23.98
C ALA A 83 -11.93 26.64 -24.52
N ALA A 84 -10.99 26.03 -25.25
CA ALA A 84 -11.10 24.67 -25.75
C ALA A 84 -11.22 23.63 -24.62
N THR A 85 -10.47 23.82 -23.52
CA THR A 85 -10.58 22.99 -22.31
C THR A 85 -12.00 23.04 -21.73
N ARG A 86 -12.59 24.24 -21.64
CA ARG A 86 -13.96 24.44 -21.12
C ARG A 86 -15.06 23.94 -22.06
N LEU A 87 -14.73 23.76 -23.34
CA LEU A 87 -15.60 23.21 -24.37
C LEU A 87 -15.43 21.69 -24.56
N ASP A 88 -14.70 21.03 -23.65
CA ASP A 88 -14.45 19.58 -23.68
C ASP A 88 -13.77 19.11 -24.97
N ARG A 89 -12.85 19.93 -25.51
CA ARG A 89 -12.00 19.61 -26.67
C ARG A 89 -10.53 19.50 -26.24
N PRO A 90 -10.13 18.40 -25.57
CA PRO A 90 -8.84 18.32 -24.89
C PRO A 90 -7.64 18.37 -25.84
N PHE A 91 -7.69 17.72 -27.00
CA PHE A 91 -6.55 17.72 -27.92
C PHE A 91 -6.33 19.07 -28.59
N GLU A 92 -7.41 19.76 -29.00
CA GLU A 92 -7.31 21.13 -29.50
C GLU A 92 -6.77 22.08 -28.42
N ALA A 93 -7.21 21.90 -27.17
CA ALA A 93 -6.67 22.67 -26.04
C ALA A 93 -5.16 22.47 -25.86
N VAL A 94 -4.70 21.21 -25.91
CA VAL A 94 -3.27 20.87 -25.86
C VAL A 94 -2.52 21.51 -27.03
N ASP A 95 -3.03 21.42 -28.26
CA ASP A 95 -2.39 22.02 -29.43
C ASP A 95 -2.22 23.53 -29.26
N TYR A 96 -3.23 24.22 -28.73
CA TYR A 96 -3.10 25.64 -28.42
C TYR A 96 -2.04 25.93 -27.34
N TYR A 97 -2.04 25.17 -26.24
CA TYR A 97 -1.04 25.38 -25.19
C TYR A 97 0.38 25.08 -25.67
N LEU A 98 0.60 24.01 -26.44
CA LEU A 98 1.92 23.65 -26.99
C LEU A 98 2.36 24.60 -28.11
N ALA A 99 1.43 25.32 -28.75
CA ALA A 99 1.77 26.37 -29.70
C ALA A 99 2.39 27.61 -29.02
N VAL A 100 2.15 27.84 -27.73
CA VAL A 100 2.76 28.96 -26.99
C VAL A 100 4.29 28.88 -27.11
N LYS A 101 4.90 30.01 -27.46
CA LYS A 101 6.35 30.10 -27.69
C LYS A 101 7.11 29.71 -26.41
N GLN A 102 7.99 28.71 -26.53
CA GLN A 102 8.84 28.23 -25.44
C GLN A 102 10.07 29.13 -25.28
N ASP A 103 9.87 30.35 -24.76
CA ASP A 103 10.91 31.37 -24.56
C ASP A 103 11.43 31.46 -23.11
N GLY A 104 11.00 30.54 -22.25
CA GLY A 104 11.37 30.50 -20.84
C GLY A 104 10.62 31.51 -19.95
N SER A 105 9.60 32.17 -20.49
CA SER A 105 8.69 33.02 -19.72
C SER A 105 7.78 32.18 -18.80
N GLU A 106 7.21 32.85 -17.78
CA GLU A 106 6.20 32.26 -16.90
C GLU A 106 4.98 31.75 -17.69
N ASP A 107 4.55 32.50 -18.72
CA ASP A 107 3.45 32.11 -19.60
C ASP A 107 3.75 30.82 -20.38
N ALA A 108 5.00 30.62 -20.82
CA ALA A 108 5.42 29.40 -21.49
C ALA A 108 5.32 28.18 -20.57
N TYR A 109 5.79 28.31 -19.33
CA TYR A 109 5.70 27.22 -18.33
C TYR A 109 4.27 26.96 -17.88
N ASN A 110 3.45 28.00 -17.73
CA ASN A 110 2.02 27.85 -17.47
C ASN A 110 1.34 27.08 -18.61
N ALA A 111 1.62 27.41 -19.86
CA ALA A 111 1.06 26.68 -21.00
C ALA A 111 1.43 25.18 -20.96
N LEU A 112 2.69 24.83 -20.69
CA LEU A 112 3.10 23.43 -20.51
C LEU A 112 2.36 22.76 -19.35
N PHE A 113 2.20 23.45 -18.21
CA PHE A 113 1.47 22.94 -17.06
C PHE A 113 0.01 22.64 -17.41
N TYR A 114 -0.69 23.55 -18.09
CA TYR A 114 -2.09 23.34 -18.48
C TYR A 114 -2.22 22.26 -19.55
N ALA A 115 -1.30 22.16 -20.52
CA ALA A 115 -1.27 21.04 -21.46
C ALA A 115 -1.11 19.69 -20.72
N ALA A 116 -0.20 19.61 -19.75
CA ALA A 116 0.00 18.42 -18.93
C ALA A 116 -1.25 18.04 -18.12
N ASP A 117 -1.93 19.03 -17.53
CA ASP A 117 -3.14 18.78 -16.74
C ASP A 117 -4.32 18.35 -17.63
N VAL A 118 -4.42 18.85 -18.87
CA VAL A 118 -5.39 18.35 -19.85
C VAL A 118 -5.10 16.89 -20.21
N TYR A 119 -3.84 16.55 -20.56
CA TYR A 119 -3.46 15.16 -20.83
C TYR A 119 -3.81 14.23 -19.67
N ARG A 120 -3.49 14.63 -18.44
CA ARG A 120 -3.79 13.86 -17.23
C ARG A 120 -5.29 13.61 -17.09
N HIS A 121 -6.13 14.65 -17.19
CA HIS A 121 -7.59 14.48 -17.07
C HIS A 121 -8.18 13.64 -18.21
N SER A 122 -7.57 13.68 -19.40
CA SER A 122 -7.96 12.88 -20.56
C SER A 122 -7.48 11.43 -20.51
N GLY A 123 -6.65 11.05 -19.53
CA GLY A 123 -6.17 9.67 -19.34
C GLY A 123 -4.78 9.39 -19.92
N TYR A 124 -4.14 10.36 -20.57
CA TYR A 124 -2.80 10.23 -21.17
C TYR A 124 -1.72 10.56 -20.14
N LEU A 125 -1.35 9.58 -19.33
CA LEU A 125 -0.51 9.79 -18.15
C LEU A 125 0.97 10.05 -18.48
N SER A 126 1.55 9.34 -19.45
CA SER A 126 2.96 9.51 -19.82
C SER A 126 3.25 10.88 -20.45
N PRO A 127 2.45 11.39 -21.41
CA PRO A 127 2.59 12.76 -21.90
C PRO A 127 2.45 13.80 -20.78
N ALA A 128 1.49 13.62 -19.87
CA ALA A 128 1.31 14.50 -18.73
C ALA A 128 2.54 14.51 -17.82
N MET A 129 3.07 13.34 -17.45
CA MET A 129 4.27 13.19 -16.60
C MET A 129 5.46 13.92 -17.23
N ASN A 130 5.72 13.71 -18.52
CA ASN A 130 6.85 14.31 -19.23
C ASN A 130 6.80 15.85 -19.18
N LEU A 131 5.62 16.43 -19.43
CA LEU A 131 5.43 17.88 -19.39
C LEU A 131 5.55 18.42 -17.97
N PHE A 132 4.97 17.76 -16.96
CA PHE A 132 5.13 18.18 -15.56
C PHE A 132 6.60 18.14 -15.12
N GLN A 133 7.36 17.11 -15.47
CA GLN A 133 8.80 17.03 -15.19
C GLN A 133 9.62 18.12 -15.92
N GLN A 134 9.17 18.54 -17.11
CA GLN A 134 9.78 19.68 -17.82
C GLN A 134 9.52 20.99 -17.07
N VAL A 135 8.29 21.21 -16.60
CA VAL A 135 7.96 22.39 -15.79
C VAL A 135 8.71 22.36 -14.47
N GLU A 136 8.80 21.21 -13.79
CA GLU A 136 9.55 21.07 -12.53
C GLU A 136 11.02 21.48 -12.69
N ARG A 137 11.71 20.95 -13.72
CA ARG A 137 13.12 21.29 -13.97
C ARG A 137 13.34 22.77 -14.21
N SER A 138 12.34 23.45 -14.76
CA SER A 138 12.43 24.86 -15.14
C SER A 138 11.97 25.79 -14.01
N VAL A 139 10.97 25.37 -13.24
CA VAL A 139 10.37 26.09 -12.12
C VAL A 139 10.22 25.16 -10.91
N PRO A 140 11.33 24.81 -10.22
CA PRO A 140 11.30 23.86 -9.10
C PRO A 140 10.49 24.32 -7.89
N GLY A 141 10.12 25.60 -7.82
CA GLY A 141 9.30 26.16 -6.74
C GLY A 141 7.79 26.01 -6.96
N ASN A 142 7.35 25.44 -8.09
CA ASN A 142 5.93 25.38 -8.43
C ASN A 142 5.22 24.25 -7.66
N ALA A 143 4.54 24.60 -6.56
CA ALA A 143 3.81 23.65 -5.73
C ALA A 143 2.75 22.83 -6.49
N ALA A 144 2.07 23.42 -7.48
CA ALA A 144 1.07 22.71 -8.26
C ALA A 144 1.69 21.58 -9.10
N VAL A 145 2.91 21.76 -9.59
CA VAL A 145 3.65 20.72 -10.31
C VAL A 145 4.04 19.58 -9.38
N HIS A 146 4.54 19.90 -8.17
CA HIS A 146 4.86 18.88 -7.16
C HIS A 146 3.61 18.08 -6.78
N GLU A 147 2.46 18.73 -6.61
CA GLU A 147 1.17 18.07 -6.36
C GLU A 147 0.82 17.09 -7.50
N ARG A 148 0.95 17.50 -8.76
CA ARG A 148 0.62 16.65 -9.91
C ARG A 148 1.59 15.47 -10.07
N LEU A 149 2.88 15.72 -9.91
CA LEU A 149 3.92 14.68 -10.00
C LEU A 149 3.78 13.63 -8.90
N MET A 150 3.59 14.04 -7.64
CA MET A 150 3.41 13.07 -6.56
C MET A 150 2.21 12.15 -6.83
N THR A 151 1.10 12.69 -7.34
CA THR A 151 -0.11 11.90 -7.62
C THR A 151 0.15 10.92 -8.75
N LEU A 152 0.79 11.34 -9.84
CA LEU A 152 1.10 10.46 -10.96
C LEU A 152 2.11 9.37 -10.59
N TYR A 153 3.13 9.68 -9.78
CA TYR A 153 4.06 8.68 -9.27
C TYR A 153 3.36 7.68 -8.35
N ALA A 154 2.52 8.16 -7.44
CA ALA A 154 1.76 7.30 -6.54
C ALA A 154 0.80 6.38 -7.34
N PHE A 155 0.06 6.95 -8.29
CA PHE A 155 -0.87 6.24 -9.18
C PHE A 155 -0.17 5.18 -10.05
N SER A 156 1.05 5.43 -10.52
CA SER A 156 1.82 4.45 -11.31
C SER A 156 2.67 3.50 -10.44
N GLY A 157 2.46 3.46 -9.12
CA GLY A 157 3.19 2.59 -8.19
C GLY A 157 4.64 3.00 -7.91
N GLN A 158 5.10 4.13 -8.46
CA GLN A 158 6.43 4.71 -8.24
C GLN A 158 6.49 5.53 -6.94
N ARG A 159 5.97 4.98 -5.83
CA ARG A 159 5.70 5.73 -4.59
C ARG A 159 6.95 6.36 -3.98
N TRP A 160 8.09 5.68 -4.05
CA TRP A 160 9.39 6.23 -3.66
C TRP A 160 9.70 7.57 -4.36
N ARG A 161 9.42 7.68 -5.67
CA ARG A 161 9.63 8.93 -6.43
C ARG A 161 8.67 10.05 -6.02
N SER A 162 7.55 9.74 -5.36
CA SER A 162 6.63 10.75 -4.85
C SER A 162 7.14 11.47 -3.59
N VAL A 163 8.06 10.85 -2.84
CA VAL A 163 8.52 11.36 -1.53
C VAL A 163 9.12 12.77 -1.60
N PRO A 164 10.05 13.10 -2.52
CA PRO A 164 10.61 14.44 -2.59
C PRO A 164 9.56 15.53 -2.86
N HIS A 165 8.54 15.22 -3.67
CA HIS A 165 7.46 16.15 -3.97
C HIS A 165 6.51 16.33 -2.79
N ARG A 166 6.14 15.26 -2.09
CA ARG A 166 5.35 15.35 -0.84
C ARG A 166 6.08 16.17 0.21
N PHE A 167 7.36 15.88 0.39
CA PHE A 167 8.20 16.60 1.34
C PHE A 167 8.37 18.08 0.96
N PHE A 168 8.44 18.40 -0.34
CA PHE A 168 8.38 19.78 -0.80
C PHE A 168 7.08 20.48 -0.33
N LEU A 169 5.91 19.86 -0.54
CA LEU A 169 4.62 20.44 -0.16
C LEU A 169 4.53 20.66 1.36
N VAL A 170 4.99 19.69 2.15
CA VAL A 170 5.11 19.79 3.62
C VAL A 170 5.99 20.98 4.02
N ARG A 171 7.18 21.12 3.43
CA ARG A 171 8.11 22.23 3.75
C ARG A 171 7.55 23.60 3.38
N THR A 172 6.76 23.69 2.32
CA THR A 172 6.11 24.94 1.90
C THR A 172 4.80 25.24 2.64
N GLY A 173 4.32 24.32 3.49
CA GLY A 173 3.08 24.50 4.27
C GLY A 173 1.80 24.43 3.44
N VAL A 174 1.84 23.82 2.26
CA VAL A 174 0.67 23.69 1.35
C VAL A 174 0.12 22.26 1.29
N SER A 175 0.71 21.33 2.05
CA SER A 175 0.32 19.92 2.07
C SER A 175 -1.13 19.72 2.54
N LYS A 176 -1.85 18.80 1.90
CA LYS A 176 -3.22 18.40 2.25
C LYS A 176 -3.24 17.17 3.17
N LEU A 177 -4.39 16.89 3.79
CA LEU A 177 -4.56 15.76 4.71
C LEU A 177 -4.12 14.41 4.11
N ASN A 178 -4.61 14.10 2.91
CA ASN A 178 -4.29 12.84 2.24
C ASN A 178 -2.78 12.73 1.94
N GLU A 179 -2.13 13.85 1.63
CA GLU A 179 -0.70 13.90 1.33
C GLU A 179 0.13 13.61 2.58
N LEU A 180 -0.29 14.14 3.74
CA LEU A 180 0.31 13.85 5.04
C LEU A 180 0.11 12.39 5.45
N ALA A 181 -1.11 11.87 5.27
CA ALA A 181 -1.44 10.48 5.60
C ALA A 181 -0.68 9.47 4.71
N GLU A 182 -0.56 9.74 3.42
CA GLU A 182 0.21 8.91 2.48
C GLU A 182 1.73 9.04 2.67
N LEU A 183 2.24 10.20 3.09
CA LEU A 183 3.66 10.33 3.44
C LEU A 183 3.96 9.56 4.73
N ALA A 184 3.01 9.51 5.68
CA ALA A 184 3.14 8.73 6.90
C ALA A 184 3.33 7.23 6.63
N ASP A 185 2.62 6.69 5.63
CA ASP A 185 2.71 5.29 5.19
C ASP A 185 2.73 5.18 3.65
N LEU A 186 3.94 5.07 3.08
CA LEU A 186 4.14 4.90 1.63
C LEU A 186 3.70 3.51 1.13
N GLU A 187 3.54 2.52 2.00
CA GLU A 187 3.11 1.17 1.61
C GLU A 187 1.59 1.07 1.44
N ARG A 188 0.83 2.07 1.91
CA ARG A 188 -0.63 2.13 1.81
C ARG A 188 -1.13 1.95 0.36
N PRO A 189 -2.03 0.99 0.08
CA PRO A 189 -2.70 0.88 -1.21
C PRO A 189 -3.44 2.17 -1.59
N ILE A 190 -3.35 2.54 -2.85
CA ILE A 190 -4.08 3.69 -3.39
C ILE A 190 -5.34 3.15 -4.04
N SER A 191 -6.49 3.77 -3.73
CA SER A 191 -7.73 3.49 -4.44
C SER A 191 -7.71 4.22 -5.78
N TYR A 192 -7.87 3.46 -6.86
CA TYR A 192 -7.84 3.99 -8.22
C TYR A 192 -9.18 4.59 -8.65
N GLY A 193 -10.29 4.11 -8.07
CA GLY A 193 -11.66 4.42 -8.50
C GLY A 193 -11.87 4.19 -10.00
N ASP A 194 -12.90 4.82 -10.57
CA ASP A 194 -13.26 4.71 -11.99
C ASP A 194 -12.22 5.35 -12.94
N PHE A 195 -11.24 6.09 -12.40
CA PHE A 195 -10.28 6.83 -13.21
C PHE A 195 -9.27 5.90 -13.90
N LEU A 196 -8.88 4.79 -13.28
CA LEU A 196 -8.00 3.81 -13.92
C LEU A 196 -8.69 3.14 -15.12
N ASP A 197 -9.96 2.78 -14.99
CA ASP A 197 -10.75 2.21 -16.08
C ASP A 197 -10.82 3.19 -17.27
N LYS A 198 -11.04 4.48 -16.99
CA LYS A 198 -10.98 5.52 -18.02
C LYS A 198 -9.62 5.56 -18.72
N CYS A 199 -8.53 5.57 -17.96
CA CYS A 199 -7.18 5.60 -18.53
C CYS A 199 -6.90 4.37 -19.40
N GLN A 200 -7.33 3.19 -18.95
CA GLN A 200 -7.16 1.93 -19.68
C GLN A 200 -7.98 1.91 -20.98
N GLN A 201 -9.18 2.49 -20.99
CA GLN A 201 -10.00 2.59 -22.20
C GLN A 201 -9.40 3.56 -23.23
N VAL A 202 -8.82 4.67 -22.78
CA VAL A 202 -8.35 5.74 -23.66
C VAL A 202 -6.92 5.50 -24.15
N SER A 203 -6.03 5.04 -23.28
CA SER A 203 -4.60 4.85 -23.58
C SER A 203 -4.05 3.56 -22.94
N PRO A 204 -4.50 2.38 -23.39
CA PRO A 204 -4.08 1.09 -22.82
C PRO A 204 -2.58 0.82 -22.99
N ASP A 205 -1.96 1.37 -24.03
CA ASP A 205 -0.54 1.18 -24.34
C ASP A 205 0.38 2.16 -23.59
N ASP A 206 -0.17 3.12 -22.83
CA ASP A 206 0.61 4.05 -22.02
C ASP A 206 1.28 3.31 -20.85
N VAL A 207 2.61 3.37 -20.77
CA VAL A 207 3.39 2.62 -19.77
C VAL A 207 2.99 2.94 -18.33
N LEU A 208 2.63 4.19 -18.01
CA LEU A 208 2.19 4.54 -16.67
C LEU A 208 0.79 3.98 -16.36
N VAL A 209 -0.06 3.82 -17.38
CA VAL A 209 -1.36 3.15 -17.26
C VAL A 209 -1.16 1.65 -17.06
N LYS A 210 -0.32 1.00 -17.88
CA LYS A 210 0.05 -0.41 -17.69
C LYS A 210 0.62 -0.67 -16.29
N MET A 211 1.52 0.21 -15.82
CA MET A 211 2.03 0.15 -14.44
C MET A 211 0.88 0.24 -13.43
N ALA A 212 0.04 1.27 -13.50
CA ALA A 212 -1.09 1.42 -12.56
C ALA A 212 -1.99 0.16 -12.51
N VAL A 213 -2.30 -0.44 -13.67
CA VAL A 213 -3.04 -1.71 -13.76
C VAL A 213 -2.30 -2.87 -13.09
N ALA A 214 -1.00 -3.03 -13.36
CA ALA A 214 -0.19 -4.09 -12.76
C ALA A 214 -0.12 -3.97 -11.23
N PHE A 215 0.07 -2.76 -10.72
CA PHE A 215 0.08 -2.48 -9.29
C PHE A 215 -1.31 -2.66 -8.65
N HIS A 216 -2.38 -2.35 -9.38
CA HIS A 216 -3.74 -2.65 -8.94
C HIS A 216 -3.94 -4.17 -8.79
N TYR A 217 -3.62 -4.97 -9.82
CA TYR A 217 -3.72 -6.43 -9.73
C TYR A 217 -2.89 -7.02 -8.58
N ARG A 218 -1.69 -6.50 -8.35
CA ARG A 218 -0.87 -6.90 -7.19
C ARG A 218 -1.57 -6.62 -5.87
N ASN A 219 -2.12 -5.41 -5.69
CA ASN A 219 -2.76 -5.01 -4.43
C ASN A 219 -4.07 -5.77 -4.16
N GLU A 220 -4.79 -6.15 -5.21
CA GLU A 220 -6.02 -6.96 -5.13
C GLU A 220 -5.75 -8.47 -5.00
N GLY A 221 -4.48 -8.91 -4.99
CA GLY A 221 -4.13 -10.31 -4.82
C GLY A 221 -4.28 -11.18 -6.08
N PHE A 222 -4.09 -10.61 -7.27
CA PHE A 222 -4.11 -11.32 -8.57
C PHE A 222 -2.70 -11.42 -9.19
N PRO A 223 -1.78 -12.24 -8.63
CA PRO A 223 -0.41 -12.38 -9.14
C PRO A 223 -0.34 -12.98 -10.55
N ASP A 224 -1.30 -13.84 -10.89
CA ASP A 224 -1.50 -14.45 -12.22
C ASP A 224 -1.71 -13.40 -13.33
N LYS A 225 -2.32 -12.26 -12.99
CA LYS A 225 -2.49 -11.11 -13.90
C LYS A 225 -1.34 -10.11 -13.78
N ALA A 226 -0.86 -9.85 -12.57
CA ALA A 226 0.19 -8.86 -12.33
C ALA A 226 1.55 -9.27 -12.93
N ILE A 227 1.97 -10.54 -12.77
CA ILE A 227 3.30 -11.00 -13.21
C ILE A 227 3.49 -10.88 -14.73
N PRO A 228 2.57 -11.38 -15.60
CA PRO A 228 2.73 -11.24 -17.05
C PRO A 228 2.83 -9.78 -17.50
N LEU A 229 1.98 -8.91 -16.93
CA LEU A 229 1.95 -7.49 -17.28
C LEU A 229 3.22 -6.76 -16.81
N LEU A 230 3.74 -7.06 -15.62
CA LEU A 230 5.03 -6.52 -15.16
C LEU A 230 6.18 -6.96 -16.06
N ARG A 231 6.19 -8.22 -16.52
CA ARG A 231 7.21 -8.72 -17.47
C ARG A 231 7.14 -7.99 -18.81
N GLU A 232 5.94 -7.72 -19.31
CA GLU A 232 5.74 -6.92 -20.53
C GLU A 232 6.32 -5.51 -20.36
N ILE A 233 5.94 -4.81 -19.28
CA ILE A 233 6.44 -3.46 -18.96
C ILE A 233 7.98 -3.44 -18.88
N ILE A 234 8.57 -4.42 -18.18
CA ILE A 234 10.03 -4.52 -18.02
C ILE A 234 10.73 -4.86 -19.33
N ALA A 235 10.09 -5.63 -20.22
CA ALA A 235 10.63 -5.93 -21.54
C ALA A 235 10.65 -4.67 -22.44
N GLU A 236 9.66 -3.79 -22.31
CA GLU A 236 9.60 -2.50 -22.99
C GLU A 236 10.62 -1.50 -22.43
N ASP A 237 10.69 -1.35 -21.10
CA ASP A 237 11.63 -0.46 -20.42
C ASP A 237 12.15 -1.07 -19.11
N ARG A 238 13.41 -1.54 -19.15
CA ARG A 238 14.10 -2.15 -18.00
C ARG A 238 14.47 -1.14 -16.91
N SER A 239 14.46 0.17 -17.20
CA SER A 239 14.81 1.21 -16.24
C SER A 239 13.71 1.49 -15.21
N LEU A 240 12.53 0.88 -15.38
CA LEU A 240 11.40 1.02 -14.46
C LEU A 240 11.60 0.18 -13.20
N VAL A 241 12.46 0.67 -12.29
CA VAL A 241 12.84 -0.05 -11.06
C VAL A 241 11.64 -0.41 -10.17
N ALA A 242 10.59 0.42 -10.12
CA ALA A 242 9.39 0.10 -9.34
C ALA A 242 8.66 -1.16 -9.87
N ALA A 243 8.63 -1.34 -11.19
CA ALA A 243 8.09 -2.56 -11.80
C ALA A 243 8.99 -3.76 -11.49
N GLN A 244 10.31 -3.59 -11.55
CA GLN A 244 11.29 -4.62 -11.20
C GLN A 244 11.16 -5.08 -9.74
N ALA A 245 11.07 -4.14 -8.79
CA ALA A 245 10.90 -4.45 -7.37
C ALA A 245 9.59 -5.22 -7.12
N SER A 246 8.50 -4.79 -7.78
CA SER A 246 7.20 -5.46 -7.67
C SER A 246 7.20 -6.86 -8.26
N LEU A 247 7.83 -7.05 -9.42
CA LEU A 247 8.00 -8.38 -10.02
C LEU A 247 8.83 -9.27 -9.09
N GLY A 248 9.96 -8.77 -8.59
CA GLY A 248 10.85 -9.48 -7.69
C GLY A 248 10.14 -9.99 -6.43
N GLU A 249 9.26 -9.16 -5.85
CA GLU A 249 8.44 -9.56 -4.71
C GLU A 249 7.46 -10.70 -5.06
N LEU A 250 6.78 -10.61 -6.22
CA LEU A 250 5.80 -11.60 -6.65
C LEU A 250 6.43 -12.95 -7.03
N ILE A 251 7.71 -12.97 -7.41
CA ILE A 251 8.44 -14.20 -7.77
C ILE A 251 9.33 -14.72 -6.64
N LEU A 252 9.14 -14.26 -5.40
CA LEU A 252 9.97 -14.71 -4.27
C LEU A 252 9.91 -16.23 -4.02
N ASP A 253 8.78 -16.86 -4.34
CA ASP A 253 8.56 -18.31 -4.20
C ASP A 253 8.79 -19.09 -5.52
N SER A 254 9.35 -18.41 -6.52
CA SER A 254 9.75 -19.04 -7.79
C SER A 254 11.02 -19.88 -7.65
N SER A 255 11.45 -20.52 -8.75
CA SER A 255 12.70 -21.28 -8.75
C SER A 255 13.91 -20.38 -8.47
N THR A 256 14.96 -20.95 -7.84
CA THR A 256 16.24 -20.25 -7.61
C THR A 256 16.80 -19.64 -8.89
N GLU A 257 16.73 -20.36 -10.02
CA GLU A 257 17.20 -19.87 -11.32
C GLU A 257 16.41 -18.65 -11.79
N GLU A 258 15.08 -18.69 -11.67
CA GLU A 258 14.21 -17.60 -12.07
C GLU A 258 14.47 -16.33 -11.28
N PHE A 259 14.57 -16.43 -9.95
CA PHE A 259 14.86 -15.29 -9.09
C PHE A 259 16.26 -14.71 -9.36
N LEU A 260 17.29 -15.55 -9.49
CA LEU A 260 18.65 -15.09 -9.76
C LEU A 260 18.78 -14.47 -11.16
N ASN A 261 18.02 -14.96 -12.15
CA ASN A 261 17.94 -14.35 -13.47
C ASN A 261 17.28 -12.97 -13.42
N TRP A 262 16.20 -12.80 -12.64
CA TRP A 262 15.62 -11.49 -12.37
C TRP A 262 16.65 -10.55 -11.74
N HIS A 263 17.35 -11.00 -10.69
CA HIS A 263 18.38 -10.20 -10.01
C HIS A 263 19.49 -9.75 -10.96
N ALA A 264 19.98 -10.65 -11.82
CA ALA A 264 21.03 -10.36 -12.79
C ALA A 264 20.60 -9.35 -13.88
N GLN A 265 19.29 -9.18 -14.11
CA GLN A 265 18.73 -8.27 -15.11
C GLN A 265 18.35 -6.90 -14.53
N LEU A 266 18.52 -6.67 -13.23
CA LEU A 266 18.23 -5.38 -12.61
C LEU A 266 19.09 -4.26 -13.22
N PRO A 267 18.53 -3.07 -13.47
CA PRO A 267 19.28 -1.93 -13.99
C PRO A 267 20.29 -1.40 -12.95
N PRO A 268 21.33 -0.64 -13.38
CA PRO A 268 22.39 -0.17 -12.47
C PRO A 268 21.91 0.69 -11.29
N ASP A 269 20.78 1.39 -11.45
CA ASP A 269 20.17 2.25 -10.43
C ASP A 269 19.17 1.51 -9.53
N ALA A 270 18.98 0.20 -9.71
CA ALA A 270 18.07 -0.60 -8.89
C ALA A 270 18.42 -0.56 -7.39
N ASP A 271 19.72 -0.44 -7.07
CA ASP A 271 20.22 -0.37 -5.70
C ASP A 271 19.86 0.93 -4.97
N LEU A 272 19.33 1.94 -5.68
CA LEU A 272 18.80 3.17 -5.09
C LEU A 272 17.33 3.01 -4.64
N HIS A 273 16.72 1.85 -4.88
CA HIS A 273 15.32 1.60 -4.53
C HIS A 273 15.22 0.69 -3.28
N PRO A 274 14.54 1.13 -2.21
CA PRO A 274 14.50 0.38 -0.95
C PRO A 274 13.87 -1.02 -1.09
N ASP A 275 12.77 -1.15 -1.84
CA ASP A 275 12.11 -2.45 -2.02
C ASP A 275 12.97 -3.49 -2.75
N VAL A 276 13.95 -3.09 -3.57
CA VAL A 276 14.87 -4.05 -4.21
C VAL A 276 15.72 -4.74 -3.16
N TRP A 277 16.25 -3.98 -2.19
CA TRP A 277 16.97 -4.53 -1.05
C TRP A 277 16.06 -5.36 -0.15
N PHE A 278 14.83 -4.91 0.09
CA PHE A 278 13.85 -5.69 0.84
C PHE A 278 13.60 -7.07 0.19
N VAL A 279 13.35 -7.12 -1.11
CA VAL A 279 13.12 -8.36 -1.87
C VAL A 279 14.35 -9.28 -1.80
N ARG A 280 15.56 -8.75 -1.98
CA ARG A 280 16.81 -9.51 -1.80
C ARG A 280 16.92 -10.09 -0.38
N GLY A 281 16.55 -9.31 0.63
CA GLY A 281 16.54 -9.75 2.03
C GLY A 281 15.55 -10.87 2.30
N GLN A 282 14.32 -10.74 1.79
CA GLN A 282 13.28 -11.78 1.88
C GLN A 282 13.74 -13.09 1.23
N TRP A 283 14.39 -13.01 0.06
CA TRP A 283 14.91 -14.18 -0.62
C TRP A 283 16.07 -14.83 0.14
N ALA A 284 17.01 -14.02 0.65
CA ALA A 284 18.13 -14.51 1.45
C ALA A 284 17.66 -15.23 2.73
N ARG A 285 16.65 -14.67 3.40
CA ARG A 285 16.01 -15.28 4.58
C ARG A 285 15.37 -16.63 4.25
N ARG A 286 14.68 -16.76 3.11
CA ARG A 286 14.12 -18.05 2.63
C ARG A 286 15.19 -19.11 2.35
N HIS A 287 16.43 -18.68 2.07
CA HIS A 287 17.60 -19.55 1.88
C HIS A 287 18.42 -19.71 3.17
N ASP A 288 17.83 -19.42 4.34
CA ASP A 288 18.44 -19.57 5.66
C ASP A 288 19.73 -18.75 5.86
N ASP A 289 19.95 -17.69 5.05
CA ASP A 289 21.08 -16.78 5.19
C ASP A 289 20.64 -15.49 5.91
N LEU A 290 20.42 -15.62 7.22
CA LEU A 290 19.95 -14.51 8.07
C LEU A 290 20.91 -13.31 8.06
N LYS A 291 22.24 -13.53 7.96
CA LYS A 291 23.20 -12.43 7.91
C LYS A 291 23.08 -11.62 6.62
N THR A 292 22.96 -12.29 5.47
CA THR A 292 22.74 -11.58 4.20
C THR A 292 21.39 -10.86 4.22
N ALA A 293 20.35 -11.49 4.80
CA ALA A 293 19.03 -10.87 4.95
C ALA A 293 19.10 -9.60 5.81
N THR A 294 19.72 -9.65 6.98
CA THR A 294 19.94 -8.49 7.87
C THR A 294 20.67 -7.36 7.15
N ARG A 295 21.73 -7.66 6.38
CA ARG A 295 22.41 -6.64 5.58
C ARG A 295 21.48 -5.98 4.57
N CYS A 296 20.68 -6.78 3.85
CA CYS A 296 19.75 -6.26 2.86
C CYS A 296 18.68 -5.37 3.50
N TYR A 297 18.08 -5.79 4.63
CA TYR A 297 17.11 -4.95 5.34
C TYR A 297 17.74 -3.64 5.84
N TRP A 298 18.97 -3.70 6.37
CA TRP A 298 19.71 -2.50 6.75
C TRP A 298 19.93 -1.55 5.55
N GLN A 299 20.31 -2.05 4.38
CA GLN A 299 20.45 -1.25 3.15
C GLN A 299 19.12 -0.63 2.70
N ALA A 300 18.01 -1.37 2.82
CA ALA A 300 16.68 -0.82 2.56
C ALA A 300 16.37 0.35 3.51
N LEU A 301 16.69 0.22 4.80
CA LEU A 301 16.47 1.24 5.83
C LEU A 301 17.43 2.44 5.74
N GLN A 302 18.59 2.28 5.11
CA GLN A 302 19.46 3.42 4.79
C GLN A 302 18.84 4.34 3.74
N LEU A 303 18.07 3.77 2.81
CA LEU A 303 17.36 4.51 1.76
C LEU A 303 16.02 5.05 2.24
N ASP A 304 15.27 4.24 2.99
CA ASP A 304 13.99 4.61 3.59
C ASP A 304 13.93 4.20 5.08
N PRO A 305 14.27 5.13 5.99
CA PRO A 305 14.23 4.90 7.45
C PRO A 305 12.83 4.61 8.01
N SER A 306 11.77 4.82 7.23
CA SER A 306 10.38 4.54 7.61
C SER A 306 9.81 3.32 6.88
N HIS A 307 10.65 2.54 6.19
CA HIS A 307 10.21 1.32 5.52
C HIS A 307 9.76 0.28 6.56
N ARG A 308 8.43 0.17 6.71
CA ARG A 308 7.78 -0.61 7.77
C ARG A 308 8.11 -2.10 7.70
N ARG A 309 8.00 -2.72 6.53
CA ARG A 309 8.29 -4.16 6.36
C ARG A 309 9.75 -4.48 6.60
N ALA A 310 10.67 -3.68 6.07
CA ALA A 310 12.10 -3.85 6.30
C ALA A 310 12.46 -3.68 7.79
N THR A 311 11.87 -2.70 8.48
CA THR A 311 12.08 -2.48 9.92
C THR A 311 11.64 -3.70 10.74
N TYR A 312 10.45 -4.22 10.46
CA TYR A 312 9.95 -5.42 11.13
C TYR A 312 10.86 -6.62 10.86
N GLN A 313 11.18 -6.88 9.59
CA GLN A 313 12.02 -8.03 9.21
C GLN A 313 13.44 -7.93 9.77
N MET A 314 13.99 -6.72 9.89
CA MET A 314 15.28 -6.46 10.55
C MET A 314 15.26 -6.91 12.01
N GLY A 315 14.23 -6.50 12.77
CA GLY A 315 14.06 -6.90 14.17
C GLY A 315 13.93 -8.42 14.32
N GLN A 316 13.14 -9.07 13.44
CA GLN A 316 12.97 -10.53 13.44
C GLN A 316 14.27 -11.27 13.09
N ALA A 317 15.02 -10.80 12.09
CA ALA A 317 16.28 -11.42 11.69
C ALA A 317 17.34 -11.32 12.80
N LEU A 318 17.43 -10.17 13.49
CA LEU A 318 18.34 -9.99 14.62
C LEU A 318 17.97 -10.87 15.81
N THR A 319 16.69 -10.97 16.16
CA THR A 319 16.22 -11.91 17.19
C THR A 319 16.60 -13.35 16.83
N ALA A 320 16.42 -13.77 15.58
CA ALA A 320 16.77 -15.11 15.11
C ALA A 320 18.29 -15.38 15.12
N LEU A 321 19.11 -14.33 14.99
CA LEU A 321 20.57 -14.40 15.15
C LEU A 321 21.03 -14.42 16.63
N GLY A 322 20.10 -14.27 17.58
CA GLY A 322 20.40 -14.17 19.02
C GLY A 322 20.79 -12.76 19.50
N GLU A 323 20.67 -11.75 18.63
CA GLU A 323 21.06 -10.35 18.88
C GLU A 323 19.88 -9.54 19.46
N THR A 324 19.26 -10.03 20.54
CA THR A 324 18.00 -9.48 21.07
C THR A 324 18.09 -8.01 21.48
N GLU A 325 19.21 -7.57 22.05
CA GLU A 325 19.42 -6.16 22.42
C GLU A 325 19.47 -5.25 21.18
N ALA A 326 20.13 -5.71 20.10
CA ALA A 326 20.17 -4.99 18.84
C ALA A 326 18.82 -5.01 18.10
N ALA A 327 18.01 -6.06 18.31
CA ALA A 327 16.68 -6.19 17.71
C ALA A 327 15.65 -5.24 18.33
N ALA A 328 15.77 -4.93 19.63
CA ALA A 328 14.74 -4.21 20.39
C ALA A 328 14.35 -2.84 19.78
N PRO A 329 15.29 -1.95 19.38
CA PRO A 329 14.92 -0.67 18.76
C PRO A 329 14.16 -0.82 17.44
N PHE A 330 14.50 -1.83 16.63
CA PHE A 330 13.79 -2.10 15.36
C PHE A 330 12.39 -2.65 15.62
N ASN A 331 12.24 -3.55 16.60
CA ASN A 331 10.93 -4.08 16.98
C ASN A 331 10.01 -2.97 17.51
N GLU A 332 10.52 -2.08 18.38
CA GLU A 332 9.78 -0.91 18.87
C GLU A 332 9.39 0.03 17.72
N ARG A 333 10.34 0.35 16.84
CA ARG A 333 10.08 1.20 15.66
C ARG A 333 9.05 0.58 14.73
N ALA A 334 9.06 -0.73 14.53
CA ALA A 334 8.06 -1.42 13.71
C ALA A 334 6.65 -1.27 14.30
N GLN A 335 6.50 -1.37 15.63
CA GLN A 335 5.20 -1.15 16.28
C GLN A 335 4.71 0.29 16.09
N ILE A 336 5.59 1.28 16.24
CA ILE A 336 5.23 2.70 16.01
C ILE A 336 4.78 2.90 14.57
N LEU A 337 5.49 2.36 13.58
CA LEU A 337 5.12 2.48 12.16
C LEU A 337 3.76 1.82 11.86
N ILE A 338 3.44 0.68 12.49
CA ILE A 338 2.12 0.04 12.37
C ILE A 338 1.03 0.91 12.98
N GLN A 339 1.26 1.50 14.15
CA GLN A 339 0.31 2.42 14.79
C GLN A 339 0.06 3.66 13.93
N MET A 340 1.11 4.21 13.30
CA MET A 340 0.97 5.32 12.36
C MET A 340 0.07 4.96 11.17
N THR A 341 0.21 3.76 10.58
CA THR A 341 -0.70 3.29 9.52
C THR A 341 -2.17 3.30 10.00
N GLN A 342 -2.44 2.75 11.18
CA GLN A 342 -3.79 2.69 11.76
C GLN A 342 -4.37 4.09 12.05
N LEU A 343 -3.53 5.02 12.51
CA LEU A 343 -3.93 6.41 12.75
C LEU A 343 -4.21 7.14 11.43
N ALA A 344 -3.42 6.90 10.39
CA ALA A 344 -3.67 7.46 9.06
C ALA A 344 -5.04 7.01 8.52
N ASP A 345 -5.41 5.73 8.70
CA ASP A 345 -6.75 5.21 8.37
C ASP A 345 -7.87 5.95 9.10
N ARG A 346 -7.74 6.10 10.42
CA ARG A 346 -8.74 6.82 11.25
C ARG A 346 -8.89 8.27 10.82
N VAL A 347 -7.77 8.95 10.57
CA VAL A 347 -7.75 10.34 10.14
C VAL A 347 -8.39 10.51 8.76
N ILE A 348 -8.05 9.66 7.79
CA ILE A 348 -8.66 9.71 6.45
C ILE A 348 -10.17 9.43 6.54
N THR A 349 -10.57 8.38 7.27
CA THR A 349 -11.98 7.97 7.40
C THR A 349 -12.82 9.04 8.08
N SER A 350 -12.27 9.68 9.12
CA SER A 350 -12.92 10.81 9.80
C SER A 350 -12.79 12.14 9.05
N LYS A 351 -12.15 12.18 7.88
CA LYS A 351 -11.85 13.41 7.13
C LYS A 351 -11.13 14.46 7.97
N GLY A 352 -10.24 14.02 8.87
CA GLY A 352 -9.47 14.86 9.77
C GLY A 352 -10.27 15.42 10.95
N GLN A 353 -11.42 14.84 11.29
CA GLN A 353 -12.22 15.23 12.46
C GLN A 353 -11.79 14.52 13.76
N ASP A 354 -11.03 13.43 13.65
CA ASP A 354 -10.50 12.70 14.81
C ASP A 354 -9.26 13.43 15.39
N GLU A 355 -9.51 14.40 16.26
CA GLU A 355 -8.48 15.24 16.87
C GLU A 355 -7.45 14.44 17.67
N ALA A 356 -7.90 13.41 18.40
CA ALA A 356 -7.02 12.54 19.17
C ALA A 356 -6.07 11.77 18.24
N ALA A 357 -6.56 11.28 17.10
CA ALA A 357 -5.71 10.62 16.12
C ALA A 357 -4.70 11.59 15.47
N LEU A 358 -5.09 12.84 15.21
CA LEU A 358 -4.17 13.88 14.70
C LEU A 358 -3.04 14.19 15.69
N GLN A 359 -3.39 14.36 16.98
CA GLN A 359 -2.41 14.64 18.03
C GLN A 359 -1.45 13.46 18.21
N GLU A 360 -1.97 12.23 18.28
CA GLU A 360 -1.16 11.04 18.45
C GLU A 360 -0.24 10.82 17.25
N MET A 361 -0.74 11.01 16.02
CA MET A 361 0.09 10.97 14.81
C MET A 361 1.25 11.98 14.89
N ALA A 362 0.99 13.22 15.30
CA ALA A 362 2.04 14.23 15.45
C ALA A 362 3.09 13.84 16.51
N ASN A 363 2.67 13.24 17.63
CA ASN A 363 3.58 12.75 18.67
C ASN A 363 4.46 11.61 18.18
N LEU A 364 3.88 10.62 17.48
CA LEU A 364 4.65 9.51 16.89
C LEU A 364 5.62 10.03 15.81
N MET A 365 5.24 11.05 15.03
CA MET A 365 6.15 11.72 14.10
C MET A 365 7.37 12.33 14.83
N VAL A 366 7.15 12.98 15.97
CA VAL A 366 8.26 13.48 16.82
C VAL A 366 9.14 12.33 17.32
N GLN A 367 8.53 11.29 17.90
CA GLN A 367 9.26 10.13 18.42
C GLN A 367 10.13 9.48 17.35
N THR A 368 9.63 9.47 16.11
CA THR A 368 10.29 8.88 14.96
C THR A 368 11.30 9.80 14.25
N GLY A 369 11.43 11.06 14.69
CA GLY A 369 12.34 12.05 14.13
C GLY A 369 11.81 12.76 12.87
N ARG A 370 10.52 12.62 12.56
CA ARG A 370 9.85 13.18 11.38
C ARG A 370 9.26 14.56 11.68
N ILE A 371 10.14 15.48 12.08
CA ILE A 371 9.75 16.76 12.70
C ILE A 371 8.95 17.66 11.76
N TRP A 372 9.32 17.71 10.47
CA TRP A 372 8.57 18.46 9.46
C TRP A 372 7.10 18.03 9.39
N GLU A 373 6.86 16.73 9.45
CA GLU A 373 5.51 16.17 9.37
C GLU A 373 4.76 16.38 10.67
N ALA A 374 5.41 16.24 11.83
CA ALA A 374 4.80 16.59 13.12
C ALA A 374 4.25 18.03 13.12
N CYS A 375 5.05 18.99 12.65
CA CYS A 375 4.62 20.38 12.51
C CYS A 375 3.51 20.55 11.46
N ALA A 376 3.51 19.77 10.37
CA ALA A 376 2.46 19.84 9.35
C ALA A 376 1.12 19.26 9.84
N TRP A 377 1.14 18.17 10.61
CA TRP A 377 -0.04 17.64 11.31
C TRP A 377 -0.61 18.65 12.31
N ALA A 378 0.27 19.29 13.11
CA ALA A 378 -0.11 20.38 14.01
C ALA A 378 -0.71 21.58 13.26
N LEU A 379 -0.15 21.95 12.11
CA LEU A 379 -0.65 23.04 11.28
C LEU A 379 -2.04 22.71 10.72
N TYR A 380 -2.24 21.50 10.22
CA TYR A 380 -3.53 21.03 9.74
C TYR A 380 -4.59 21.10 10.86
N ALA A 381 -4.27 20.58 12.04
CA ALA A 381 -5.19 20.59 13.19
C ALA A 381 -5.60 22.01 13.59
N ARG A 382 -4.64 22.95 13.69
CA ARG A 382 -4.92 24.35 14.04
C ARG A 382 -5.76 25.08 12.98
N GLN A 383 -5.58 24.76 11.71
CA GLN A 383 -6.39 25.36 10.63
C GLN A 383 -7.85 24.90 10.66
N HIS A 384 -8.09 23.66 11.08
CA HIS A 384 -9.45 23.08 11.11
C HIS A 384 -10.16 23.30 12.44
N ASN A 385 -9.42 23.34 13.55
CA ASN A 385 -9.95 23.66 14.86
C ASN A 385 -9.01 24.63 15.60
N PRO A 386 -9.25 25.95 15.53
CA PRO A 386 -8.37 26.96 16.14
C PRO A 386 -8.28 26.91 17.68
N ASN A 387 -9.20 26.20 18.34
CA ASN A 387 -9.28 26.14 19.80
C ASN A 387 -8.43 25.01 20.42
N VAL A 388 -7.78 24.18 19.60
CA VAL A 388 -6.99 23.04 20.08
C VAL A 388 -5.63 23.51 20.56
N GLU A 389 -5.23 23.10 21.77
CA GLU A 389 -4.02 23.63 22.43
C GLU A 389 -2.74 22.88 22.05
N TRP A 390 -2.84 21.58 21.76
CA TRP A 390 -1.67 20.72 21.52
C TRP A 390 -0.77 21.15 20.34
N PRO A 391 -1.26 21.76 19.24
CA PRO A 391 -0.38 22.22 18.16
C PRO A 391 0.63 23.26 18.63
N SER A 392 0.26 24.12 19.58
CA SER A 392 1.15 25.14 20.14
C SER A 392 2.37 24.51 20.82
N GLN A 393 2.16 23.41 21.55
CA GLN A 393 3.25 22.66 22.18
C GLN A 393 4.19 22.03 21.14
N ILE A 394 3.65 21.50 20.04
CA ILE A 394 4.47 20.97 18.95
C ILE A 394 5.31 22.08 18.30
N PHE A 395 4.69 23.25 18.04
CA PHE A 395 5.41 24.36 17.43
C PHE A 395 6.50 24.92 18.35
N GLU A 396 6.19 25.16 19.63
CA GLU A 396 7.16 25.70 20.60
C GLU A 396 8.39 24.79 20.76
N ASN A 397 8.17 23.48 20.82
CA ASN A 397 9.24 22.52 21.07
C ASN A 397 10.06 22.18 19.80
N TRP A 398 9.42 22.11 18.64
CA TRP A 398 10.02 21.47 17.46
C TRP A 398 10.14 22.36 16.22
N GLN A 399 9.32 23.40 16.08
CA GLN A 399 9.44 24.34 14.96
C GLN A 399 10.84 25.00 14.87
N PRO A 400 11.52 25.35 15.98
CA PRO A 400 12.86 25.94 15.91
C PRO A 400 13.92 25.06 15.24
N LEU A 401 13.70 23.74 15.14
CA LEU A 401 14.62 22.82 14.49
C LEU A 401 14.46 22.81 12.96
N LEU A 402 13.32 23.30 12.44
CA LEU A 402 13.01 23.25 11.00
C LEU A 402 13.95 24.19 10.22
N ASN A 403 14.67 23.61 9.27
CA ASN A 403 15.52 24.33 8.33
C ASN A 403 15.69 23.50 7.06
N GLU A 404 16.24 24.10 6.00
CA GLU A 404 16.38 23.45 4.69
C GLU A 404 17.25 22.18 4.71
N MET A 405 18.17 22.06 5.67
CA MET A 405 19.08 20.92 5.81
C MET A 405 18.50 19.79 6.66
N LEU A 406 17.39 20.01 7.39
CA LEU A 406 16.79 18.98 8.22
C LEU A 406 16.16 17.91 7.31
N PRO A 407 16.68 16.66 7.29
CA PRO A 407 16.13 15.58 6.48
C PRO A 407 14.73 15.15 6.95
N LEU A 408 14.06 14.33 6.15
CA LEU A 408 12.73 13.78 6.47
C LEU A 408 12.71 13.03 7.81
N THR A 409 13.78 12.27 8.11
CA THR A 409 13.99 11.63 9.41
C THR A 409 15.27 12.17 10.04
N HIS A 410 15.15 12.75 11.22
CA HIS A 410 16.27 13.30 11.99
C HIS A 410 17.39 12.24 12.16
N PRO A 411 18.68 12.57 11.94
CA PRO A 411 19.78 11.60 12.02
C PRO A 411 19.82 10.82 13.34
N ASP A 412 19.64 11.49 14.47
CA ASP A 412 19.60 10.86 15.81
C ASP A 412 18.44 9.88 16.04
N LYS A 413 17.44 9.88 15.15
CA LYS A 413 16.30 8.96 15.17
C LYS A 413 16.30 7.98 14.00
N ASN A 414 17.30 8.05 13.13
CA ASN A 414 17.50 7.10 12.05
C ASN A 414 18.27 5.88 12.55
N LEU A 415 17.57 4.78 12.82
CA LEU A 415 18.18 3.54 13.32
C LEU A 415 19.26 2.99 12.38
N ALA A 416 19.10 3.11 11.06
CA ALA A 416 20.07 2.60 10.10
C ALA A 416 21.40 3.36 10.11
N MET A 417 21.43 4.59 10.64
CA MET A 417 22.65 5.39 10.85
C MET A 417 23.35 5.07 12.17
N GLN A 418 22.67 4.39 13.10
CA GLN A 418 23.21 4.07 14.44
C GLN A 418 23.88 2.69 14.50
N VAL A 419 23.71 1.89 13.46
CA VAL A 419 24.23 0.52 13.36
C VAL A 419 24.96 0.34 12.03
N ASP A 420 25.92 -0.58 12.01
CA ASP A 420 26.67 -0.93 10.80
C ASP A 420 26.66 -2.44 10.57
N TYR A 421 25.99 -2.87 9.49
CA TYR A 421 25.95 -4.26 9.04
C TYR A 421 26.72 -4.48 7.73
N SER A 422 27.59 -3.53 7.34
CA SER A 422 28.40 -3.64 6.12
C SER A 422 29.37 -4.83 6.11
N ALA A 423 29.73 -5.35 7.30
CA ALA A 423 30.56 -6.54 7.45
C ALA A 423 29.83 -7.86 7.15
N PHE A 424 28.48 -7.88 7.18
CA PHE A 424 27.71 -9.07 6.85
C PHE A 424 27.85 -9.41 5.34
N PRO A 425 27.62 -10.66 4.90
CA PRO A 425 27.81 -11.02 3.50
C PRO A 425 26.89 -10.22 2.56
N THR A 426 27.39 -9.88 1.36
CA THR A 426 26.57 -9.19 0.35
C THR A 426 25.62 -10.16 -0.34
N PHE A 427 24.55 -9.65 -0.93
CA PHE A 427 23.63 -10.46 -1.70
C PHE A 427 24.32 -11.13 -2.90
N GLU A 428 25.25 -10.45 -3.57
CA GLU A 428 25.97 -10.98 -4.73
C GLU A 428 26.84 -12.19 -4.35
N LYS A 429 27.43 -12.17 -3.15
CA LYS A 429 28.19 -13.32 -2.63
C LYS A 429 27.27 -14.51 -2.36
N LEU A 430 26.09 -14.27 -1.78
CA LEU A 430 25.08 -15.31 -1.56
C LEU A 430 24.60 -15.90 -2.90
N ALA A 431 24.22 -15.04 -3.85
CA ALA A 431 23.78 -15.41 -5.18
C ALA A 431 24.84 -16.25 -5.92
N SER A 432 26.10 -15.79 -5.91
CA SER A 432 27.21 -16.51 -6.54
C SER A 432 27.48 -17.86 -5.88
N ARG A 433 27.38 -17.95 -4.55
CA ARG A 433 27.56 -19.21 -3.81
C ARG A 433 26.47 -20.22 -4.16
N ILE A 434 25.21 -19.78 -4.24
CA ILE A 434 24.08 -20.66 -4.58
C ILE A 434 24.15 -21.09 -6.04
N GLN A 435 24.46 -20.17 -6.96
CA GLN A 435 24.62 -20.47 -8.38
C GLN A 435 25.86 -21.34 -8.67
N GLY A 436 26.97 -21.14 -7.95
CA GLY A 436 28.19 -21.96 -8.08
C GLY A 436 28.07 -23.35 -7.43
N ASN A 437 27.17 -23.51 -6.46
CA ASN A 437 26.81 -24.81 -5.89
C ASN A 437 25.70 -25.53 -6.67
N SER A 438 25.14 -24.92 -7.72
CA SER A 438 24.33 -25.67 -8.69
C SER A 438 25.25 -26.61 -9.47
N PRO A 439 25.17 -27.94 -9.28
CA PRO A 439 25.99 -28.85 -10.06
C PRO A 439 25.58 -28.70 -11.52
N ALA A 440 26.55 -28.51 -12.42
CA ALA A 440 26.34 -28.77 -13.83
C ALA A 440 25.84 -30.22 -13.95
N ALA A 441 24.56 -30.38 -14.32
CA ALA A 441 23.90 -31.60 -14.75
C ALA A 441 24.63 -32.90 -14.36
N THR A 442 24.75 -33.15 -13.06
CA THR A 442 25.00 -34.49 -12.56
C THR A 442 23.73 -34.87 -11.83
N ASN A 443 23.09 -35.92 -12.33
CA ASN A 443 21.99 -36.65 -11.70
C ASN A 443 22.45 -37.23 -10.35
N VAL A 444 22.80 -36.35 -9.41
CA VAL A 444 22.73 -36.70 -8.00
C VAL A 444 21.27 -36.48 -7.67
N VAL A 445 20.53 -37.58 -7.62
CA VAL A 445 19.23 -37.66 -7.00
C VAL A 445 19.40 -37.32 -5.52
N ASN A 446 19.63 -36.05 -5.22
CA ASN A 446 19.09 -35.49 -4.00
C ASN A 446 17.59 -35.54 -4.23
N ALA A 447 16.97 -36.63 -3.79
CA ALA A 447 15.59 -36.60 -3.39
C ALA A 447 15.50 -35.65 -2.17
N ALA A 448 15.75 -34.36 -2.40
CA ALA A 448 14.88 -33.35 -1.83
C ALA A 448 13.50 -33.88 -2.19
N ARG A 449 12.78 -34.41 -1.19
CA ARG A 449 11.36 -34.71 -1.35
C ARG A 449 10.74 -33.37 -1.68
N THR A 450 10.74 -33.02 -2.96
CA THR A 450 9.96 -31.94 -3.50
C THR A 450 8.56 -32.34 -3.09
N ILE A 451 7.97 -31.59 -2.16
CA ILE A 451 6.57 -31.79 -1.82
C ILE A 451 5.85 -31.52 -3.13
N ARG A 452 5.42 -32.60 -3.78
CA ARG A 452 4.57 -32.54 -4.96
C ARG A 452 3.17 -32.63 -4.43
N PHE A 453 2.42 -31.55 -4.59
CA PHE A 453 0.99 -31.58 -4.39
C PHE A 453 0.40 -32.21 -5.65
N GLU A 454 -0.13 -33.41 -5.49
CA GLU A 454 -0.87 -34.11 -6.52
C GLU A 454 -2.34 -34.09 -6.11
N GLU A 455 -3.21 -33.72 -7.04
CA GLU A 455 -4.65 -33.83 -6.82
C GLU A 455 -5.02 -35.32 -6.81
N LYS A 456 -5.04 -35.91 -5.62
CA LYS A 456 -5.43 -37.30 -5.40
C LYS A 456 -6.73 -37.30 -4.61
N GLN A 457 -7.74 -38.00 -5.13
CA GLN A 457 -8.98 -38.24 -4.40
C GLN A 457 -8.65 -39.13 -3.20
N ALA A 458 -8.50 -38.52 -2.03
CA ALA A 458 -8.08 -39.19 -0.81
C ALA A 458 -9.24 -39.78 -0.01
N GLY A 459 -10.48 -39.71 -0.50
CA GLY A 459 -11.67 -40.25 0.18
C GLY A 459 -12.29 -39.31 1.23
N ILE A 460 -11.79 -38.07 1.35
CA ILE A 460 -12.40 -37.02 2.16
C ILE A 460 -13.38 -36.24 1.26
N ASP A 461 -14.68 -36.39 1.51
CA ASP A 461 -15.77 -35.66 0.85
C ASP A 461 -16.42 -34.72 1.87
N PHE A 462 -15.77 -33.57 2.10
CA PHE A 462 -16.17 -32.61 3.11
C PHE A 462 -16.11 -31.19 2.55
N VAL A 463 -17.20 -30.45 2.72
CA VAL A 463 -17.28 -29.02 2.42
C VAL A 463 -17.73 -28.31 3.68
N TYR A 464 -16.93 -27.36 4.16
CA TYR A 464 -17.29 -26.53 5.30
C TYR A 464 -18.38 -25.53 4.89
N PHE A 465 -19.49 -25.52 5.61
CA PHE A 465 -20.57 -24.57 5.42
C PHE A 465 -20.35 -23.36 6.32
N ASN A 466 -19.93 -22.24 5.74
CA ASN A 466 -19.56 -21.03 6.48
C ASN A 466 -20.75 -20.19 6.99
N GLY A 467 -21.98 -20.71 6.96
CA GLY A 467 -23.14 -20.01 7.48
C GLY A 467 -23.75 -18.95 6.57
N HIS A 468 -23.28 -18.80 5.33
CA HIS A 468 -23.73 -17.74 4.43
C HIS A 468 -25.27 -17.70 4.28
N ASP A 469 -25.84 -16.50 4.48
CA ASP A 469 -27.25 -16.21 4.25
C ASP A 469 -27.40 -15.12 3.17
N PRO A 470 -28.03 -15.43 2.02
CA PRO A 470 -28.26 -14.48 0.93
C PRO A 470 -29.03 -13.21 1.32
N GLU A 471 -29.83 -13.25 2.39
CA GLU A 471 -30.62 -12.12 2.87
C GLU A 471 -29.80 -11.13 3.72
N THR A 472 -28.56 -11.49 4.11
CA THR A 472 -27.66 -10.62 4.88
C THR A 472 -26.71 -9.83 3.98
N PRO A 473 -26.73 -8.48 3.98
CA PRO A 473 -25.78 -7.67 3.21
C PRO A 473 -24.36 -7.71 3.80
N GLY A 474 -23.36 -7.92 2.94
CA GLY A 474 -21.94 -7.96 3.33
C GLY A 474 -21.50 -9.35 3.81
N LEU A 475 -20.26 -9.44 4.31
CA LEU A 475 -19.72 -10.67 4.92
C LEU A 475 -19.66 -10.53 6.43
N ARG A 476 -20.20 -11.50 7.16
CA ARG A 476 -20.06 -11.56 8.62
C ARG A 476 -18.65 -12.07 8.97
N GLN A 477 -18.10 -11.65 10.10
CA GLN A 477 -16.69 -11.94 10.44
C GLN A 477 -16.39 -13.45 10.49
N PHE A 478 -17.32 -14.27 11.00
CA PHE A 478 -17.19 -15.73 11.08
C PHE A 478 -17.32 -16.45 9.72
N GLU A 479 -17.83 -15.79 8.68
CA GLU A 479 -17.97 -16.40 7.34
C GLU A 479 -16.63 -16.47 6.59
N GLN A 480 -15.62 -15.75 7.11
CA GLN A 480 -14.28 -15.64 6.53
C GLN A 480 -13.30 -16.67 7.10
N THR A 481 -13.73 -17.46 8.09
CA THR A 481 -12.96 -18.47 8.79
C THR A 481 -13.53 -19.87 8.51
N GLY A 482 -12.68 -20.90 8.61
CA GLY A 482 -13.08 -22.31 8.49
C GLY A 482 -13.17 -22.99 9.86
N GLY A 483 -13.60 -24.26 9.87
CA GLY A 483 -13.77 -25.05 11.11
C GLY A 483 -12.48 -25.58 11.76
N GLY A 484 -11.33 -25.46 11.10
CA GLY A 484 -10.09 -26.08 11.54
C GLY A 484 -9.99 -27.58 11.20
N VAL A 485 -8.94 -28.23 11.67
CA VAL A 485 -8.65 -29.66 11.44
C VAL A 485 -8.02 -30.25 12.70
N GLY A 486 -8.58 -31.36 13.19
CA GLY A 486 -7.97 -32.19 14.23
C GLY A 486 -7.30 -33.40 13.59
N VAL A 487 -6.03 -33.65 13.94
CA VAL A 487 -5.30 -34.85 13.51
C VAL A 487 -5.03 -35.70 14.75
N LEU A 488 -5.55 -36.92 14.74
CA LEU A 488 -5.55 -37.83 15.88
C LEU A 488 -5.45 -39.28 15.40
N ASP A 489 -5.03 -40.20 16.25
CA ASP A 489 -5.10 -41.64 16.01
C ASP A 489 -6.24 -42.18 16.88
N TYR A 490 -7.48 -42.12 16.39
CA TYR A 490 -8.67 -42.26 17.26
C TYR A 490 -8.88 -43.70 17.73
N ASP A 491 -8.37 -44.68 16.99
CA ASP A 491 -8.47 -46.10 17.33
C ASP A 491 -7.12 -46.75 17.71
N VAL A 492 -6.08 -45.92 17.87
CA VAL A 492 -4.74 -46.30 18.34
C VAL A 492 -4.11 -47.36 17.42
N ASP A 493 -4.37 -47.27 16.12
CA ASP A 493 -3.83 -48.16 15.10
C ASP A 493 -2.46 -47.71 14.55
N GLY A 494 -1.97 -46.57 15.03
CA GLY A 494 -0.70 -45.97 14.67
C GLY A 494 -0.77 -45.11 13.42
N THR A 495 -1.95 -44.87 12.86
CA THR A 495 -2.15 -44.00 11.70
C THR A 495 -2.97 -42.75 12.00
N PRO A 496 -2.56 -41.58 11.46
CA PRO A 496 -3.28 -40.34 11.74
C PRO A 496 -4.57 -40.28 10.92
N ASP A 497 -5.67 -40.14 11.64
CA ASP A 497 -7.03 -39.84 11.21
C ASP A 497 -7.30 -38.33 11.21
N VAL A 498 -8.42 -37.93 10.62
CA VAL A 498 -8.77 -36.52 10.44
C VAL A 498 -10.17 -36.24 10.95
N PHE A 499 -10.27 -35.32 11.90
CA PHE A 499 -11.52 -34.73 12.38
C PHE A 499 -11.70 -33.32 11.79
N LEU A 500 -12.89 -33.03 11.28
CA LEU A 500 -13.25 -31.78 10.61
C LEU A 500 -14.50 -31.19 11.27
N PRO A 501 -14.36 -30.12 12.08
CA PRO A 501 -15.50 -29.37 12.58
C PRO A 501 -16.29 -28.74 11.42
N GLN A 502 -17.60 -28.74 11.55
CA GLN A 502 -18.54 -28.25 10.55
C GLN A 502 -19.18 -26.94 11.03
N GLY A 503 -19.59 -26.09 10.09
CA GLY A 503 -20.40 -24.91 10.41
C GLY A 503 -21.88 -25.25 10.52
N SER A 504 -22.71 -24.23 10.74
CA SER A 504 -24.13 -24.42 10.97
C SER A 504 -24.98 -23.39 10.22
N GLU A 505 -26.27 -23.65 10.09
CA GLU A 505 -27.22 -22.69 9.51
C GLU A 505 -27.33 -21.46 10.42
N TRP A 506 -27.23 -20.25 9.86
CA TRP A 506 -27.30 -19.01 10.64
C TRP A 506 -28.17 -17.95 9.96
N GLU A 507 -29.47 -18.05 10.25
CA GLU A 507 -30.52 -17.20 9.69
C GLU A 507 -30.36 -15.72 10.06
N THR A 508 -30.71 -14.84 9.11
CA THR A 508 -30.73 -13.39 9.28
C THR A 508 -31.57 -12.98 10.49
N GLY A 509 -30.96 -12.19 11.39
CA GLY A 509 -31.61 -11.67 12.60
C GLY A 509 -31.47 -12.56 13.84
N SER A 510 -30.95 -13.78 13.71
CA SER A 510 -30.63 -14.66 14.84
C SER A 510 -29.30 -14.26 15.47
N LYS A 511 -29.27 -14.24 16.81
CA LYS A 511 -28.04 -13.94 17.58
C LYS A 511 -27.03 -15.08 17.56
N LEU A 512 -27.50 -16.31 17.40
CA LEU A 512 -26.72 -17.53 17.42
C LEU A 512 -27.06 -18.42 16.23
N PRO A 513 -26.15 -19.30 15.81
CA PRO A 513 -26.44 -20.32 14.81
C PRO A 513 -27.55 -21.26 15.27
N THR A 514 -28.29 -21.83 14.31
CA THR A 514 -29.39 -22.78 14.54
C THR A 514 -29.00 -24.14 13.99
N PRO A 515 -28.56 -25.09 14.83
CA PRO A 515 -28.22 -26.44 14.41
C PRO A 515 -29.40 -27.16 13.74
N SER A 516 -29.29 -27.44 12.44
CA SER A 516 -30.33 -28.13 11.68
C SER A 516 -30.21 -29.66 11.73
N GLY A 517 -29.14 -30.18 12.35
CA GLY A 517 -28.80 -31.61 12.41
C GLY A 517 -28.34 -32.20 11.06
N LYS A 518 -28.33 -31.40 9.98
CA LYS A 518 -27.85 -31.81 8.66
C LYS A 518 -26.34 -31.63 8.50
N LEU A 519 -25.79 -30.65 9.20
CA LEU A 519 -24.39 -30.27 9.19
C LEU A 519 -23.79 -30.80 10.49
N VAL A 520 -22.93 -31.81 10.36
CA VAL A 520 -22.34 -32.54 11.49
C VAL A 520 -20.83 -32.57 11.29
N ASP A 521 -20.10 -32.45 12.40
CA ASP A 521 -18.66 -32.67 12.44
C ASP A 521 -18.31 -34.05 11.86
N SER A 522 -17.17 -34.14 11.17
CA SER A 522 -16.82 -35.34 10.42
C SER A 522 -15.51 -35.96 10.87
N LEU A 523 -15.51 -37.28 11.13
CA LEU A 523 -14.31 -38.06 11.40
C LEU A 523 -14.02 -39.00 10.22
N TYR A 524 -12.79 -38.95 9.75
CA TYR A 524 -12.28 -39.72 8.64
C TYR A 524 -11.14 -40.62 9.11
N ARG A 525 -11.37 -41.93 9.07
CA ARG A 525 -10.34 -42.92 9.39
C ARG A 525 -9.40 -43.13 8.22
N ASN A 526 -8.10 -43.06 8.49
CA ASN A 526 -7.05 -43.41 7.53
C ASN A 526 -6.96 -44.93 7.37
N GLN A 527 -7.12 -45.43 6.15
CA GLN A 527 -7.05 -46.87 5.85
C GLN A 527 -5.62 -47.37 5.61
N SER A 528 -4.61 -46.54 5.88
CA SER A 528 -3.18 -46.77 5.59
C SER A 528 -2.85 -46.93 4.10
N GLY A 529 -1.66 -46.46 3.71
CA GLY A 529 -1.13 -46.65 2.34
C GLY A 529 -1.92 -45.88 1.27
N GLU A 530 -2.24 -46.53 0.15
CA GLU A 530 -2.93 -45.89 -0.98
C GLU A 530 -4.46 -45.87 -0.85
N ASN A 531 -5.01 -46.45 0.22
CA ASN A 531 -6.45 -46.67 0.40
C ASN A 531 -7.22 -45.44 0.92
N GLY A 532 -6.51 -44.34 1.21
CA GLY A 532 -7.10 -43.05 1.57
C GLY A 532 -7.86 -43.07 2.90
N PHE A 533 -8.88 -42.22 2.99
CA PHE A 533 -9.71 -41.98 4.16
C PHE A 533 -11.13 -42.50 3.94
N VAL A 534 -11.76 -42.97 5.01
CA VAL A 534 -13.15 -43.41 5.03
C VAL A 534 -13.89 -42.61 6.10
N ASN A 535 -15.04 -42.04 5.75
CA ASN A 535 -15.91 -41.38 6.73
C ASN A 535 -16.42 -42.43 7.73
N VAL A 536 -16.03 -42.25 9.00
CA VAL A 536 -16.44 -43.09 10.13
C VAL A 536 -17.34 -42.34 11.11
N THR A 537 -17.82 -41.13 10.77
CA THR A 537 -18.66 -40.31 11.65
C THR A 537 -19.85 -41.09 12.24
N PRO A 538 -20.64 -41.85 11.45
CA PRO A 538 -21.75 -42.62 12.01
C PRO A 538 -21.31 -43.73 12.96
N GLN A 539 -20.22 -44.42 12.64
CA GLN A 539 -19.66 -45.51 13.45
C GLN A 539 -19.09 -44.97 14.75
N ALA A 540 -18.43 -43.82 14.68
CA ALA A 540 -17.86 -43.09 15.81
C ALA A 540 -18.93 -42.39 16.68
N LYS A 541 -20.20 -42.39 16.25
CA LYS A 541 -21.33 -41.75 16.95
C LYS A 541 -21.13 -40.26 17.21
N ILE A 542 -20.38 -39.58 16.34
CA ILE A 542 -20.24 -38.12 16.42
C ILE A 542 -21.53 -37.47 15.91
N SER A 543 -22.11 -36.62 16.75
CA SER A 543 -23.35 -35.89 16.47
C SER A 543 -23.25 -34.39 16.81
N GLU A 544 -22.04 -33.86 16.91
CA GLU A 544 -21.79 -32.43 17.15
C GLU A 544 -22.23 -31.60 15.94
N THR A 545 -23.00 -30.53 16.19
CA THR A 545 -23.72 -29.75 15.15
C THR A 545 -23.61 -28.24 15.35
N GLY A 546 -22.77 -27.82 16.30
CA GLY A 546 -22.41 -26.43 16.53
C GLY A 546 -21.73 -25.78 15.33
N PHE A 547 -21.47 -24.49 15.44
CA PHE A 547 -20.77 -23.75 14.40
C PHE A 547 -19.27 -23.78 14.68
N GLY A 548 -18.61 -24.87 14.28
CA GLY A 548 -17.20 -25.14 14.54
C GLY A 548 -16.28 -24.15 13.86
N GLN A 549 -15.31 -23.60 14.59
CA GLN A 549 -14.35 -22.59 14.16
C GLN A 549 -12.90 -22.98 14.51
N GLY A 550 -12.73 -24.07 15.25
CA GLY A 550 -11.46 -24.69 15.57
C GLY A 550 -11.68 -25.95 16.39
N CYS A 551 -10.62 -26.75 16.57
CA CYS A 551 -10.63 -27.87 17.51
C CYS A 551 -9.24 -28.12 18.09
N SER A 552 -9.19 -28.90 19.17
CA SER A 552 -7.97 -29.42 19.79
C SER A 552 -8.12 -30.90 20.05
N VAL A 553 -7.02 -31.63 19.91
CA VAL A 553 -6.89 -33.04 20.23
C VAL A 553 -6.03 -33.17 21.48
N GLY A 554 -6.46 -33.99 22.44
CA GLY A 554 -5.70 -34.28 23.65
C GLY A 554 -6.37 -35.38 24.48
N ASP A 555 -5.63 -36.03 25.36
CA ASP A 555 -6.17 -37.05 26.28
C ASP A 555 -6.64 -36.33 27.55
N PHE A 556 -7.90 -35.85 27.54
CA PHE A 556 -8.42 -34.95 28.56
C PHE A 556 -8.68 -35.66 29.88
N ASN A 557 -9.06 -36.93 29.84
CA ASN A 557 -9.36 -37.74 31.02
C ASN A 557 -8.19 -38.66 31.44
N ASN A 558 -7.07 -38.61 30.71
CA ASN A 558 -5.87 -39.42 30.92
C ASN A 558 -6.14 -40.94 30.85
N ASP A 559 -6.99 -41.37 29.93
CA ASP A 559 -7.34 -42.78 29.70
C ASP A 559 -6.53 -43.45 28.57
N GLY A 560 -5.68 -42.68 27.89
CA GLY A 560 -4.82 -43.13 26.80
C GLY A 560 -5.46 -43.03 25.42
N PHE A 561 -6.69 -42.52 25.30
CA PHE A 561 -7.37 -42.29 24.03
C PHE A 561 -7.50 -40.78 23.73
N PRO A 562 -7.30 -40.35 22.48
CA PRO A 562 -7.39 -38.93 22.16
C PRO A 562 -8.84 -38.45 22.12
N ASP A 563 -9.13 -37.43 22.94
CA ASP A 563 -10.39 -36.69 22.99
C ASP A 563 -10.35 -35.46 22.07
N LEU A 564 -11.53 -34.87 21.82
CA LEU A 564 -11.71 -33.72 20.94
C LEU A 564 -12.42 -32.57 21.68
N TYR A 565 -11.78 -31.41 21.76
CA TYR A 565 -12.45 -30.17 22.14
C TYR A 565 -12.79 -29.35 20.89
N VAL A 566 -14.05 -29.00 20.69
CA VAL A 566 -14.56 -28.26 19.55
C VAL A 566 -14.89 -26.83 19.97
N ALA A 567 -14.19 -25.88 19.36
CA ALA A 567 -14.43 -24.45 19.52
C ALA A 567 -15.55 -24.03 18.56
N ASN A 568 -16.67 -23.60 19.13
CA ASN A 568 -17.86 -23.20 18.41
C ASN A 568 -18.11 -21.69 18.54
N VAL A 569 -18.94 -21.17 17.65
CA VAL A 569 -19.73 -19.98 17.95
C VAL A 569 -20.90 -20.40 18.84
N GLY A 570 -20.95 -19.85 20.05
CA GLY A 570 -21.82 -20.35 21.12
C GLY A 570 -21.17 -21.50 21.89
N ARG A 571 -21.98 -22.51 22.26
CA ARG A 571 -21.52 -23.59 23.14
C ARG A 571 -20.43 -24.45 22.50
N ASN A 572 -19.24 -24.46 23.13
CA ASN A 572 -18.16 -25.39 22.82
C ASN A 572 -18.52 -26.82 23.28
N ALA A 573 -17.94 -27.82 22.63
CA ALA A 573 -18.18 -29.24 22.94
C ALA A 573 -16.89 -29.96 23.29
N LEU A 574 -16.97 -30.93 24.21
CA LEU A 574 -15.89 -31.86 24.51
C LEU A 574 -16.40 -33.28 24.22
N LEU A 575 -15.78 -33.95 23.26
CA LEU A 575 -16.08 -35.32 22.87
C LEU A 575 -15.01 -36.25 23.45
N ILE A 576 -15.44 -37.13 24.34
CA ILE A 576 -14.60 -38.14 24.98
C ILE A 576 -14.57 -39.40 24.11
N ASN A 577 -13.37 -39.88 23.78
CA ASN A 577 -13.18 -41.14 23.09
C ASN A 577 -13.36 -42.30 24.07
N ASN A 578 -14.33 -43.17 23.82
CA ASN A 578 -14.65 -44.26 24.73
C ASN A 578 -13.67 -45.46 24.62
N GLY A 579 -12.66 -45.38 23.75
CA GLY A 579 -11.69 -46.46 23.49
C GLY A 579 -12.25 -47.68 22.74
N ASP A 580 -13.53 -47.63 22.34
CA ASP A 580 -14.20 -48.66 21.53
C ASP A 580 -14.46 -48.20 20.08
N GLY A 581 -13.84 -47.09 19.69
CA GLY A 581 -14.02 -46.43 18.40
C GLY A 581 -15.25 -45.52 18.33
N THR A 582 -15.89 -45.21 19.47
CA THR A 582 -17.01 -44.26 19.57
C THR A 582 -16.67 -43.08 20.48
N PHE A 583 -17.36 -41.95 20.26
CA PHE A 583 -17.26 -40.76 21.10
C PHE A 583 -18.55 -40.54 21.92
N SER A 584 -18.39 -39.98 23.10
CA SER A 584 -19.46 -39.51 23.97
C SER A 584 -19.27 -38.01 24.24
N GLU A 585 -20.35 -37.24 24.24
CA GLU A 585 -20.28 -35.86 24.67
C GLU A 585 -20.11 -35.78 26.20
N SER A 586 -19.16 -34.96 26.66
CA SER A 586 -18.88 -34.75 28.08
C SER A 586 -19.89 -33.80 28.73
N GLU A 587 -20.23 -34.07 30.00
CA GLU A 587 -20.95 -33.12 30.86
C GLU A 587 -20.01 -32.02 31.41
N PHE A 588 -18.72 -32.06 31.06
CA PHE A 588 -17.76 -31.02 31.45
C PHE A 588 -18.27 -29.64 31.05
N ASP A 589 -18.27 -28.72 32.02
CA ASP A 589 -18.66 -27.35 31.79
C ASP A 589 -17.60 -26.66 30.91
N THR A 590 -17.93 -26.50 29.63
CA THR A 590 -17.09 -25.78 28.66
C THR A 590 -17.18 -24.25 28.84
N GLY A 591 -17.88 -23.79 29.88
CA GLY A 591 -18.17 -22.40 30.22
C GLY A 591 -19.55 -21.95 29.71
N ASP A 592 -20.16 -20.95 30.36
CA ASP A 592 -21.39 -20.25 29.91
C ASP A 592 -21.12 -19.36 28.67
N VAL A 593 -20.54 -19.95 27.62
CA VAL A 593 -20.09 -19.29 26.38
C VAL A 593 -21.23 -19.23 25.35
N LEU A 594 -22.48 -19.02 25.81
CA LEU A 594 -23.62 -19.10 24.90
C LEU A 594 -23.62 -17.97 23.84
N ASP A 595 -22.98 -16.83 24.13
CA ASP A 595 -22.92 -15.64 23.25
C ASP A 595 -21.50 -15.31 22.72
N ASP A 596 -20.44 -16.06 23.07
CA ASP A 596 -19.08 -15.76 22.57
C ASP A 596 -18.68 -16.58 21.34
N TRP A 597 -17.60 -16.12 20.70
CA TRP A 597 -17.01 -16.74 19.53
C TRP A 597 -15.63 -17.31 19.87
N THR A 598 -15.56 -18.63 20.02
CA THR A 598 -14.30 -19.33 20.26
C THR A 598 -13.66 -19.70 18.92
N THR A 599 -12.46 -19.20 18.62
CA THR A 599 -11.76 -19.44 17.34
C THR A 599 -10.55 -20.36 17.47
N SER A 600 -10.05 -20.58 18.69
CA SER A 600 -8.87 -21.40 18.95
C SER A 600 -8.94 -21.96 20.37
N CYS A 601 -8.44 -23.17 20.54
CA CYS A 601 -8.37 -23.88 21.81
C CYS A 601 -7.01 -24.59 21.93
N LEU A 602 -6.63 -24.99 23.14
CA LEU A 602 -5.46 -25.79 23.46
C LEU A 602 -5.78 -26.64 24.70
N ILE A 603 -5.37 -27.90 24.70
CA ILE A 603 -5.43 -28.81 25.86
C ILE A 603 -4.01 -28.96 26.41
N MET A 604 -3.77 -28.68 27.70
CA MET A 604 -2.43 -28.71 28.30
C MET A 604 -2.44 -28.76 29.83
N ASP A 605 -1.73 -29.75 30.38
CA ASP A 605 -1.43 -29.85 31.81
C ASP A 605 -0.42 -28.77 32.26
N LEU A 606 -0.95 -27.64 32.74
CA LEU A 606 -0.16 -26.48 33.17
C LEU A 606 0.50 -26.65 34.54
N ASN A 607 -0.04 -27.52 35.40
CA ASN A 607 0.45 -27.69 36.78
C ASN A 607 1.27 -28.98 36.96
N SER A 608 1.39 -29.79 35.91
CA SER A 608 2.08 -31.07 35.86
C SER A 608 1.51 -32.13 36.81
N ASP A 609 0.19 -32.14 37.04
CA ASP A 609 -0.49 -33.12 37.88
C ASP A 609 -0.93 -34.40 37.13
N GLY A 610 -0.75 -34.43 35.82
CA GLY A 610 -1.11 -35.54 34.95
C GLY A 610 -2.55 -35.47 34.43
N LEU A 611 -3.27 -34.36 34.64
CA LEU A 611 -4.56 -34.07 34.03
C LEU A 611 -4.46 -32.75 33.23
N PRO A 612 -4.75 -32.75 31.91
CA PRO A 612 -4.63 -31.55 31.08
C PRO A 612 -5.62 -30.41 31.29
#